data_AF-A0A0S7EH91-F1
#
_entry.id   AF-A0A0S7EH91-F1
#
_cell.length_a   1.000
_cell.length_b   1.000
_cell.length_c   1.000
_cell.angle_alpha   90.00
_cell.angle_beta   90.00
_cell.angle_gamma   90.00
#
_symmetry.space_group_name_H-M   'P 1'
#
loop_
_entity.id
_entity.type
_entity.pdbx_description
1 polymer ?
#
loop_
_entity_poly.entity_id
_entity_poly.type
_entity_poly.pdbx_seq_one_letter_code
_entity_poly.pdbx_strand_id
1 'polypeptide(L)'
;MATVTGCDPHSKWWSSVAIVIINWLQGDDAAAERLYPTVEHLPRSLQNAESLLPKACLNTFRAVRALLSKPENCQLSLSHTDKASTLLRDSLNLGPHCHSSSLDKVVELMVCDLLLVLRTNIWRLQQQGTSPTGSGLVGSSGPAGLHQASPPELQGFQQD
;
A
#
# COMPACT_ATOMS: atom_id res chain seq x y z
N MET A 1 -18.83 26.85 19.77
CA MET A 1 -18.09 25.77 19.08
C MET A 1 -17.90 24.63 20.06
N ALA A 2 -18.57 23.51 19.86
CA ALA A 2 -18.39 22.34 20.71
C ALA A 2 -17.01 21.75 20.41
N THR A 3 -16.08 21.91 21.36
CA THR A 3 -14.85 21.11 21.40
C THR A 3 -15.27 19.66 21.58
N VAL A 4 -15.16 18.84 20.52
CA VAL A 4 -15.28 17.38 20.62
C VAL A 4 -14.19 16.89 21.56
N THR A 5 -14.56 16.71 22.83
CA THR A 5 -13.75 16.08 23.84
C THR A 5 -13.77 14.57 23.58
N GLY A 6 -12.62 14.04 23.17
CA GLY A 6 -12.31 12.61 23.28
C GLY A 6 -12.92 11.69 22.22
N CYS A 7 -12.58 11.89 20.94
CA CYS A 7 -12.72 10.79 19.99
C CYS A 7 -11.73 9.69 20.40
N ASP A 8 -12.22 8.46 20.53
CA ASP A 8 -11.40 7.30 20.88
C ASP A 8 -10.18 7.22 19.91
N PRO A 9 -8.94 7.05 20.43
CA PRO A 9 -7.75 7.04 19.60
C PRO A 9 -7.77 6.00 18.46
N HIS A 10 -8.49 4.89 18.64
CA HIS A 10 -8.62 3.84 17.63
C HIS A 10 -9.52 4.32 16.49
N SER A 11 -10.72 4.81 16.79
CA SER A 11 -11.65 5.37 15.80
C SER A 11 -11.01 6.53 15.05
N LYS A 12 -10.30 7.42 15.73
CA LYS A 12 -9.57 8.52 15.08
C LYS A 12 -8.54 7.99 14.09
N TRP A 13 -7.77 6.97 14.46
CA TRP A 13 -6.75 6.40 13.59
C TRP A 13 -7.37 5.68 12.39
N TRP A 14 -8.34 4.78 12.62
CA TRP A 14 -9.03 4.04 11.55
C TRP A 14 -9.78 4.94 10.58
N SER A 15 -10.50 5.96 11.08
CA SER A 15 -11.15 6.94 10.22
C SER A 15 -10.13 7.74 9.40
N SER A 16 -8.99 8.13 9.99
CA SER A 16 -7.93 8.82 9.25
C SER A 16 -7.35 7.95 8.13
N VAL A 17 -7.15 6.65 8.37
CA VAL A 17 -6.71 5.69 7.33
C VAL A 17 -7.71 5.66 6.18
N ALA A 18 -9.01 5.49 6.48
CA ALA A 18 -10.04 5.44 5.46
C ALA A 18 -10.13 6.75 4.65
N ILE A 19 -10.08 7.90 5.33
CA ILE A 19 -10.16 9.22 4.66
C ILE A 19 -8.91 9.47 3.79
N VAL A 20 -7.71 9.06 4.23
CA VAL A 20 -6.50 9.15 3.39
C VAL A 20 -6.67 8.36 2.09
N ILE A 21 -7.15 7.11 2.19
CA ILE A 21 -7.38 6.26 1.01
C ILE A 21 -8.40 6.91 0.07
N ILE A 22 -9.50 7.42 0.62
CA ILE A 22 -10.52 8.13 -0.16
C ILE A 22 -9.94 9.34 -0.89
N ASN A 23 -9.11 10.14 -0.23
CA ASN A 23 -8.48 11.30 -0.85
C ASN A 23 -7.50 10.90 -1.96
N TRP A 24 -6.71 9.84 -1.78
CA TRP A 24 -5.87 9.30 -2.85
C TRP A 24 -6.69 8.85 -4.06
N LEU A 25 -7.81 8.16 -3.83
CA LEU A 25 -8.71 7.73 -4.92
C LEU A 25 -9.38 8.91 -5.64
N GLN A 26 -9.63 10.02 -4.93
CA GLN A 26 -10.15 11.25 -5.53
C GLN A 26 -9.06 12.11 -6.21
N GLY A 27 -7.78 11.80 -6.00
CA GLY A 27 -6.67 12.62 -6.47
C GLY A 27 -6.47 13.92 -5.68
N ASP A 28 -7.03 14.03 -4.47
CA ASP A 28 -6.81 15.18 -3.57
C ASP A 28 -5.61 14.91 -2.64
N ASP A 29 -4.42 14.99 -3.22
CA ASP A 29 -3.16 14.73 -2.51
C ASP A 29 -2.99 15.67 -1.31
N ALA A 30 -3.41 16.94 -1.43
CA ALA A 30 -3.31 17.92 -0.36
C ALA A 30 -4.20 17.56 0.84
N ALA A 31 -5.41 17.04 0.62
CA ALA A 31 -6.27 16.54 1.70
C ALA A 31 -5.72 15.27 2.33
N ALA A 32 -5.15 14.35 1.53
CA ALA A 32 -4.49 13.16 2.04
C ALA A 32 -3.30 13.52 2.95
N GLU A 33 -2.41 14.41 2.49
CA GLU A 33 -1.19 14.82 3.20
C GLU A 33 -1.47 15.38 4.60
N ARG A 34 -2.57 16.11 4.78
CA ARG A 34 -2.96 16.67 6.08
C ARG A 34 -3.20 15.60 7.15
N LEU A 35 -3.53 14.37 6.74
CA LEU A 35 -3.83 13.26 7.64
C LEU A 35 -2.63 12.34 7.88
N TYR A 36 -1.55 12.47 7.10
CA TYR A 36 -0.35 11.62 7.23
C TYR A 36 0.21 11.57 8.65
N PRO A 37 0.35 12.68 9.39
CA PRO A 37 0.84 12.62 10.77
C PRO A 37 -0.03 11.77 11.68
N THR A 38 -1.36 11.74 11.46
CA THR A 38 -2.27 10.92 12.27
C THR A 38 -2.14 9.44 11.92
N VAL A 39 -2.06 9.11 10.64
CA VAL A 39 -1.94 7.71 10.18
C VAL A 39 -0.58 7.10 10.57
N GLU A 40 0.50 7.87 10.50
CA GLU A 40 1.85 7.41 10.87
C GLU A 40 1.97 7.03 12.35
N HIS A 41 1.19 7.68 13.22
CA HIS A 41 1.20 7.44 14.65
C HIS A 41 0.13 6.41 15.03
N LEU A 42 0.41 5.13 14.70
CA LEU A 42 -0.41 4.00 15.12
C LEU A 42 -0.50 3.94 16.67
N PRO A 43 -1.71 3.97 17.27
CA PRO A 43 -1.87 3.84 18.72
C PRO A 43 -1.18 2.60 19.30
N ARG A 44 -0.47 2.74 20.43
CA ARG A 44 0.29 1.64 21.07
C ARG A 44 -0.56 0.40 21.37
N SER A 45 -1.82 0.59 21.74
CA SER A 45 -2.79 -0.49 21.93
C SER A 45 -3.02 -1.32 20.67
N LEU A 46 -3.08 -0.68 19.49
CA LEU A 46 -3.19 -1.35 18.21
C LEU A 46 -1.85 -1.96 17.76
N GLN A 47 -0.71 -1.34 18.13
CA GLN A 47 0.60 -1.94 17.88
C GLN A 47 0.80 -3.26 18.62
N ASN A 48 0.32 -3.33 19.86
CA ASN A 48 0.49 -4.48 20.74
C ASN A 48 -0.66 -5.50 20.64
N ALA A 49 -1.72 -5.18 19.87
CA ALA A 49 -2.82 -6.10 19.64
C ALA A 49 -2.36 -7.32 18.84
N GLU A 50 -3.07 -8.44 19.04
CA GLU A 50 -2.86 -9.68 18.29
C GLU A 50 -3.20 -9.51 16.80
N SER A 51 -4.19 -8.66 16.50
CA SER A 51 -4.56 -8.35 15.12
C SER A 51 -3.38 -7.71 14.36
N LEU A 52 -3.07 -8.29 13.21
CA LEU A 52 -2.02 -7.82 12.30
C LEU A 52 -2.52 -6.73 11.34
N LEU A 53 -3.84 -6.57 11.22
CA LEU A 53 -4.49 -5.69 10.26
C LEU A 53 -4.09 -4.20 10.38
N PRO A 54 -3.98 -3.60 11.59
CA PRO A 54 -3.48 -2.23 11.71
C PRO A 54 -2.05 -2.06 11.19
N LYS A 55 -1.21 -3.08 11.39
CA LYS A 55 0.19 -3.09 10.92
C LYS A 55 0.24 -3.25 9.40
N ALA A 56 -0.62 -4.08 8.82
CA ALA A 56 -0.75 -4.21 7.37
C ALA A 56 -1.14 -2.87 6.75
N CYS A 57 -2.20 -2.23 7.25
CA CYS A 57 -2.66 -0.92 6.81
C CYS A 57 -1.56 0.16 6.90
N LEU A 58 -0.81 0.20 8.01
CA LEU A 58 0.28 1.17 8.17
C LEU A 58 1.41 0.95 7.16
N ASN A 59 1.76 -0.29 6.84
CA ASN A 59 2.80 -0.57 5.84
C ASN A 59 2.29 -0.26 4.41
N THR A 60 1.03 -0.56 4.10
CA THR A 60 0.41 -0.13 2.83
C THR A 60 0.43 1.39 2.71
N PHE A 61 0.05 2.11 3.76
CA PHE A 61 0.14 3.58 3.79
C PHE A 61 1.57 4.08 3.51
N ARG A 62 2.58 3.48 4.13
CA ARG A 62 3.99 3.84 3.92
C ARG A 62 4.44 3.54 2.50
N ALA A 63 3.98 2.44 1.90
CA ALA A 63 4.24 2.11 0.51
C ALA A 63 3.68 3.18 -0.42
N VAL A 64 2.38 3.52 -0.29
CA VAL A 64 1.76 4.60 -1.09
C VAL A 64 2.51 5.91 -0.92
N ARG A 65 2.78 6.32 0.33
CA ARG A 65 3.49 7.57 0.60
C ARG A 65 4.87 7.60 -0.04
N ALA A 66 5.62 6.50 0.05
CA ALA A 66 6.95 6.39 -0.56
C ALA A 66 6.86 6.58 -2.08
N LEU A 67 5.95 5.87 -2.73
CA LEU A 67 5.74 5.91 -4.17
C LEU A 67 5.31 7.30 -4.66
N LEU A 68 4.36 7.95 -3.97
CA LEU A 68 3.87 9.28 -4.32
C LEU A 68 4.91 10.39 -4.05
N SER A 69 5.81 10.20 -3.08
CA SER A 69 6.79 11.23 -2.73
C SER A 69 7.80 11.46 -3.86
N LYS A 70 8.41 10.37 -4.38
CA LYS A 70 9.39 10.42 -5.48
C LYS A 70 9.42 9.10 -6.24
N PRO A 71 9.58 9.11 -7.57
CA PRO A 71 9.68 7.88 -8.36
C PRO A 71 10.91 7.02 -7.98
N GLU A 72 12.03 7.62 -7.55
CA GLU A 72 13.21 6.87 -7.07
C GLU A 72 12.93 6.00 -5.82
N ASN A 73 11.86 6.28 -5.08
CA ASN A 73 11.51 5.51 -3.88
C ASN A 73 10.84 4.17 -4.20
N CYS A 74 10.77 3.74 -5.47
CA CYS A 74 10.12 2.48 -5.87
C CYS A 74 10.58 1.27 -5.04
N GLN A 75 11.89 1.14 -4.76
CA GLN A 75 12.42 0.03 -3.94
C GLN A 75 11.96 0.11 -2.48
N LEU A 76 11.93 1.31 -1.91
CA LEU A 76 11.46 1.53 -0.54
C LEU A 76 9.94 1.27 -0.45
N SER A 77 9.17 1.74 -1.43
CA SER A 77 7.75 1.42 -1.57
C SER A 77 7.53 -0.09 -1.65
N LEU A 78 8.29 -0.80 -2.49
CA LEU A 78 8.19 -2.25 -2.64
C LEU A 78 8.46 -2.99 -1.33
N SER A 79 9.48 -2.56 -0.57
CA SER A 79 9.79 -3.17 0.73
C SER A 79 8.64 -3.04 1.75
N HIS A 80 7.91 -1.92 1.69
CA HIS A 80 6.72 -1.72 2.51
C HIS A 80 5.53 -2.53 1.99
N THR A 81 5.36 -2.62 0.66
CA THR A 81 4.36 -3.48 0.02
C THR A 81 4.55 -4.93 0.46
N ASP A 82 5.76 -5.50 0.32
CA ASP A 82 6.08 -6.89 0.72
C ASP A 82 5.70 -7.17 2.17
N LYS A 83 6.10 -6.26 3.08
CA LYS A 83 5.78 -6.40 4.50
C LYS A 83 4.28 -6.33 4.77
N ALA A 84 3.56 -5.47 4.07
CA ALA A 84 2.11 -5.39 4.17
C ALA A 84 1.42 -6.65 3.64
N SER A 85 1.89 -7.21 2.51
CA SER A 85 1.40 -8.47 1.94
C SER A 85 1.55 -9.63 2.91
N THR A 86 2.72 -9.77 3.56
CA THR A 86 2.93 -10.80 4.59
C THR A 86 1.97 -10.62 5.76
N LEU A 87 1.86 -9.41 6.31
CA LEU A 87 0.95 -9.13 7.44
C LEU A 87 -0.52 -9.37 7.09
N LEU A 88 -0.95 -9.03 5.88
CA LEU A 88 -2.29 -9.28 5.39
C LEU A 88 -2.57 -10.78 5.24
N ARG A 89 -1.65 -11.51 4.60
CA ARG A 89 -1.74 -12.96 4.45
C ARG A 89 -1.84 -13.65 5.81
N ASP A 90 -1.01 -13.24 6.76
CA ASP A 90 -1.04 -13.78 8.11
C ASP A 90 -2.36 -13.43 8.81
N SER A 91 -2.90 -12.21 8.62
CA SER A 91 -4.23 -11.81 9.12
C SER A 91 -5.34 -12.72 8.58
N LEU A 92 -5.31 -13.03 7.28
CA LEU A 92 -6.27 -13.90 6.62
C LEU A 92 -6.18 -15.37 7.06
N ASN A 93 -4.97 -15.82 7.45
CA ASN A 93 -4.69 -17.20 7.85
C ASN A 93 -4.71 -17.44 9.37
N LEU A 94 -4.94 -16.40 10.18
CA LEU A 94 -5.29 -16.58 11.59
C LEU A 94 -6.56 -17.44 11.64
N GLY A 95 -6.39 -18.72 11.97
CA GLY A 95 -7.38 -19.77 11.78
C GLY A 95 -8.74 -19.53 12.46
N PRO A 96 -9.65 -20.52 12.43
CA PRO A 96 -11.08 -20.37 12.78
C PRO A 96 -11.38 -19.90 14.23
N HIS A 97 -10.35 -19.76 15.07
CA HIS A 97 -10.44 -19.25 16.44
C HIS A 97 -10.23 -17.73 16.55
N CYS A 98 -9.85 -17.04 15.47
CA CYS A 98 -9.74 -15.58 15.42
C CYS A 98 -11.04 -15.00 14.84
N HIS A 99 -11.88 -14.40 15.68
CA HIS A 99 -13.12 -13.75 15.24
C HIS A 99 -12.81 -12.46 14.47
N SER A 100 -12.56 -12.57 13.16
CA SER A 100 -12.51 -11.41 12.27
C SER A 100 -13.93 -10.87 12.07
N SER A 101 -14.13 -9.58 12.35
CA SER A 101 -15.40 -8.91 12.13
C SER A 101 -15.66 -8.69 10.65
N SER A 102 -16.91 -8.41 10.26
CA SER A 102 -17.23 -8.03 8.88
C SER A 102 -16.47 -6.78 8.44
N LEU A 103 -16.19 -5.86 9.37
CA LEU A 103 -15.39 -4.67 9.11
C LEU A 103 -13.94 -5.06 8.82
N ASP A 104 -13.37 -5.99 9.59
CA ASP A 104 -12.02 -6.49 9.34
C ASP A 104 -11.90 -7.09 7.94
N LYS A 105 -12.91 -7.85 7.48
CA LYS A 105 -12.95 -8.40 6.12
C LYS A 105 -12.97 -7.32 5.03
N VAL A 106 -13.74 -6.26 5.24
CA VAL A 106 -13.77 -5.11 4.31
C VAL A 106 -12.40 -4.42 4.26
N VAL A 107 -11.76 -4.24 5.41
CA VAL A 107 -10.44 -3.63 5.49
C VAL A 107 -9.37 -4.54 4.87
N GLU A 108 -9.40 -5.84 5.13
CA GLU A 108 -8.52 -6.84 4.49
C GLU A 108 -8.64 -6.78 2.97
N LEU A 109 -9.86 -6.74 2.43
CA LEU A 109 -10.10 -6.62 0.99
C LEU A 109 -9.60 -5.28 0.43
N MET A 110 -9.85 -4.17 1.14
CA MET A 110 -9.36 -2.85 0.74
C MET A 110 -7.84 -2.79 0.71
N VAL A 111 -7.16 -3.41 1.68
CA VAL A 111 -5.70 -3.49 1.73
C VAL A 111 -5.18 -4.36 0.58
N CYS A 112 -5.81 -5.51 0.30
CA CYS A 112 -5.45 -6.37 -0.85
C CYS A 112 -5.52 -5.58 -2.16
N ASP A 113 -6.63 -4.88 -2.42
CA ASP A 113 -6.81 -4.07 -3.63
C ASP A 113 -5.73 -2.98 -3.75
N LEU A 114 -5.45 -2.26 -2.67
CA LEU A 114 -4.40 -1.25 -2.65
C LEU A 114 -3.00 -1.83 -2.88
N LEU A 115 -2.70 -3.02 -2.35
CA LEU A 115 -1.40 -3.68 -2.57
C LEU A 115 -1.23 -4.09 -4.04
N LEU A 116 -2.27 -4.65 -4.66
CA LEU A 116 -2.28 -4.98 -6.08
C LEU A 116 -2.10 -3.73 -6.96
N VAL A 117 -2.79 -2.63 -6.64
CA VAL A 117 -2.62 -1.34 -7.31
C VAL A 117 -1.20 -0.81 -7.14
N LEU A 118 -0.66 -0.83 -5.92
CA LEU A 118 0.70 -0.38 -5.62
C LEU A 118 1.74 -1.16 -6.41
N ARG A 119 1.67 -2.49 -6.35
CA ARG A 119 2.62 -3.36 -7.03
C ARG A 119 2.56 -3.19 -8.55
N THR A 120 1.36 -3.00 -9.10
CA THR A 120 1.15 -2.67 -10.51
C THR A 120 1.81 -1.33 -10.87
N ASN A 121 1.67 -0.30 -10.03
CA ASN A 121 2.27 1.01 -10.27
C ASN A 121 3.80 0.97 -10.16
N ILE A 122 4.36 0.29 -9.15
CA ILE A 122 5.80 0.09 -8.99
C ILE A 122 6.36 -0.61 -10.22
N TRP A 123 5.74 -1.71 -10.64
CA TRP A 123 6.13 -2.44 -11.85
C TRP A 123 6.13 -1.52 -13.08
N ARG A 124 5.05 -0.76 -13.32
CA ARG A 124 4.99 0.20 -14.44
C ARG A 124 6.10 1.26 -14.40
N LEU A 125 6.47 1.75 -13.21
CA LEU A 125 7.54 2.74 -13.06
C LEU A 125 8.92 2.12 -13.35
N GLN A 126 9.17 0.89 -12.88
CA GLN A 126 10.41 0.17 -13.16
C GLN A 126 10.60 -0.08 -14.67
N GLN A 127 9.51 -0.33 -15.40
CA GLN A 127 9.54 -0.48 -16.85
C GLN A 127 9.84 0.83 -17.60
N GLN A 128 9.48 1.98 -17.04
CA GLN A 128 9.77 3.28 -17.65
C GLN A 128 11.24 3.69 -17.42
N GLY A 129 11.80 3.34 -16.26
CA GLY A 129 13.22 3.60 -15.93
C GLY A 129 14.23 2.72 -16.67
N THR A 130 13.79 1.64 -17.34
CA THR A 130 14.66 0.70 -18.08
C THR A 130 14.72 0.98 -19.60
N SER A 131 14.42 2.21 -20.04
CA SER A 131 14.62 2.62 -21.43
C SER A 131 16.10 2.45 -21.83
N PRO A 132 16.42 1.64 -22.87
CA PRO A 132 17.80 1.34 -23.22
C PRO A 132 18.41 2.52 -23.97
N THR A 133 19.20 3.32 -23.26
CA THR A 133 20.10 4.28 -23.92
C THR A 133 21.52 3.77 -23.74
N GLY A 134 22.04 3.09 -24.76
CA GLY A 134 23.48 2.92 -24.94
C GLY A 134 23.99 1.56 -25.42
N SER A 135 23.73 1.19 -26.69
CA SER A 135 24.81 0.75 -27.58
C SER A 135 24.35 0.71 -29.05
N GLY A 136 25.00 1.55 -29.85
CA GLY A 136 25.26 1.46 -31.30
C GLY A 136 24.30 0.73 -32.25
N LEU A 137 23.83 1.52 -33.23
CA LEU A 137 23.66 1.18 -34.66
C LEU A 137 22.47 0.33 -35.13
N VAL A 138 21.61 1.03 -35.88
CA VAL A 138 20.86 0.61 -37.09
C VAL A 138 19.77 -0.46 -36.92
N GLY A 139 18.53 0.03 -36.93
CA GLY A 139 17.48 -0.48 -37.82
C GLY A 139 16.73 -1.73 -37.39
N SER A 140 15.62 -1.55 -36.67
CA SER A 140 14.35 -2.25 -36.94
C SER A 140 13.28 -1.73 -35.98
N SER A 141 12.28 -1.05 -36.53
CA SER A 141 11.01 -0.77 -35.88
C SER A 141 10.26 -2.08 -35.59
N GLY A 142 10.41 -2.62 -34.38
CA GLY A 142 9.56 -3.68 -33.84
C GLY A 142 8.45 -3.11 -32.96
N PRO A 143 7.27 -3.77 -32.84
CA PRO A 143 6.21 -3.31 -31.97
C PRO A 143 6.71 -3.28 -30.53
N ALA A 144 6.30 -2.28 -29.75
CA ALA A 144 6.62 -2.18 -28.33
C ALA A 144 6.39 -3.54 -27.66
N GLY A 145 7.50 -4.21 -27.29
CA GLY A 145 7.45 -5.56 -26.76
C GLY A 145 6.52 -5.59 -25.55
N LEU A 146 5.60 -6.57 -25.54
CA LEU A 146 4.85 -6.97 -24.36
C LEU A 146 5.86 -7.33 -23.28
N HIS A 147 6.25 -6.34 -22.46
CA HIS A 147 7.13 -6.59 -21.35
C HIS A 147 6.34 -7.38 -20.31
N GLN A 148 6.65 -8.67 -20.22
CA GLN A 148 6.09 -9.56 -19.23
C GLN A 148 6.79 -9.34 -17.89
N ALA A 149 6.04 -9.37 -16.79
CA ALA A 149 6.63 -9.34 -15.46
C ALA A 149 7.60 -10.52 -15.28
N SER A 150 8.79 -10.23 -14.76
CA SER A 150 9.81 -11.22 -14.44
C SER A 150 9.33 -12.16 -13.32
N PRO A 151 9.92 -13.36 -13.17
CA PRO A 151 9.53 -14.31 -12.11
C PRO A 151 9.45 -13.72 -10.68
N PRO A 152 10.40 -12.89 -10.20
CA PRO A 152 10.28 -12.30 -8.87
C PRO A 152 9.14 -11.26 -8.77
N GLU A 153 8.85 -10.53 -9.83
CA GLU A 153 7.74 -9.57 -9.87
C GLU A 153 6.40 -10.32 -9.81
N LEU A 154 6.25 -11.39 -10.61
CA LEU A 154 5.07 -12.26 -10.60
C LEU A 154 4.83 -12.91 -9.24
N GLN A 155 5.90 -13.37 -8.57
CA GLN A 155 5.81 -13.92 -7.23
C GLN A 155 5.22 -12.90 -6.24
N GLY A 156 5.58 -11.63 -6.38
CA GLY A 156 5.01 -10.56 -5.57
C GLY A 156 3.50 -10.39 -5.81
N PHE A 157 3.03 -10.43 -7.06
CA PHE A 157 1.60 -10.32 -7.36
C PHE A 157 0.80 -11.53 -6.85
N GLN A 158 1.39 -12.72 -6.87
CA GLN A 158 0.77 -13.94 -6.32
C GLN A 158 0.73 -13.94 -4.79
N GLN A 159 1.53 -13.07 -4.16
CA GLN A 159 1.60 -12.94 -2.73
C GLN A 159 0.55 -11.97 -2.16
N ASP A 160 -0.03 -11.11 -2.98
CA ASP A 160 -1.13 -10.22 -2.61
C ASP A 160 -2.49 -10.93 -2.75
#